data_AF-A0A7C2L6K2-F1
#
_entry.id   AF-A0A7C2L6K2-F1
#
_cell.length_a   1.000
_cell.length_b   1.000
_cell.length_c   1.000
_cell.angle_alpha   90.00
_cell.angle_beta   90.00
_cell.angle_gamma   90.00
#
_symmetry.space_group_name_H-M   'P 1'
#
loop_
_entity.id
_entity.type
_entity.pdbx_description
1 polymer ?
#
loop_
_entity_poly.entity_id
_entity_poly.type
_entity_poly.pdbx_seq_one_letter_code
_entity_poly.pdbx_strand_id
1 'polypeptide(L)'
;MPSHRVHRLCGALVRLPEDVVAFVDKLIDSGECGAHDVGLEILTERLSERPDISAALEHGARRLLECLRRLGRLDEAHLQAAALHFLLDSADRRMESLGSWAAEADAEGFLRECIDWVEDRLRRQALSYFFGEGLGEAHTLVSYMRLLLEKHKAALAQCLEHIVLERKRKGTPPLGPGTLARLLSELCRRRGAKCLFRVGRLGKPLPAAPAAAKVYSMLKRGEAVAIESVDGKIAVTASSLKELVEKLLRG
;
A
#
# COMPACT_ATOMS: atom_id res chain seq x y z
N MET A 1 -9.75 -2.14 -1.31
CA MET A 1 -10.23 -1.04 -2.17
C MET A 1 -11.15 -0.12 -1.38
N PRO A 2 -11.03 1.21 -1.53
CA PRO A 2 -12.04 2.18 -1.11
C PRO A 2 -13.38 1.96 -1.82
N SER A 3 -14.48 2.51 -1.29
CA SER A 3 -15.75 2.44 -2.02
C SER A 3 -15.73 3.29 -3.30
N HIS A 4 -16.52 2.92 -4.31
CA HIS A 4 -16.72 3.77 -5.51
C HIS A 4 -17.20 5.18 -5.18
N ARG A 5 -17.86 5.34 -4.03
CA ARG A 5 -18.26 6.65 -3.53
C ARG A 5 -17.02 7.51 -3.23
N VAL A 6 -15.98 6.94 -2.63
CA VAL A 6 -14.71 7.63 -2.38
C VAL A 6 -14.00 7.93 -3.70
N HIS A 7 -13.99 7.01 -4.66
CA HIS A 7 -13.36 7.24 -5.97
C HIS A 7 -14.02 8.40 -6.73
N ARG A 8 -15.36 8.43 -6.82
CA ARG A 8 -16.09 9.54 -7.46
C ARG A 8 -15.87 10.87 -6.74
N LEU A 9 -15.89 10.86 -5.41
CA LEU A 9 -15.61 12.06 -4.61
C LEU A 9 -14.20 12.60 -4.89
N CYS A 10 -13.21 11.70 -4.90
CA CYS A 10 -11.84 12.05 -5.21
C CYS A 10 -11.66 12.54 -6.64
N GLY A 11 -12.33 11.90 -7.60
CA GLY A 11 -12.41 12.35 -8.98
C GLY A 11 -12.88 13.80 -9.09
N ALA A 12 -13.97 14.13 -8.41
CA ALA A 12 -14.48 15.50 -8.35
C ALA A 12 -13.48 16.48 -7.73
N LEU A 13 -12.82 16.10 -6.62
CA LEU A 13 -11.81 16.93 -5.95
C LEU A 13 -10.59 17.22 -6.83
N VAL A 14 -10.20 16.29 -7.70
CA VAL A 14 -9.11 16.49 -8.68
C VAL A 14 -9.60 16.97 -10.05
N ARG A 15 -10.88 17.38 -10.16
CA ARG A 15 -11.51 17.95 -11.35
C ARG A 15 -11.62 16.98 -12.55
N LEU A 16 -11.77 15.69 -12.28
CA LEU A 16 -12.09 14.70 -13.32
C LEU A 16 -13.61 14.60 -13.54
N PRO A 17 -14.08 14.43 -14.78
CA PRO A 17 -15.48 14.17 -15.07
C PRO A 17 -15.99 12.90 -14.38
N GLU A 18 -17.18 12.96 -13.79
CA GLU A 18 -17.75 11.83 -13.05
C GLU A 18 -17.99 10.60 -13.93
N ASP A 19 -18.40 10.82 -15.18
CA ASP A 19 -18.63 9.76 -16.17
C ASP A 19 -17.32 9.03 -16.53
N VAL A 20 -16.21 9.76 -16.63
CA VAL A 20 -14.88 9.20 -16.88
C VAL A 20 -14.41 8.37 -15.68
N VAL A 21 -14.56 8.88 -14.46
CA VAL A 21 -14.16 8.15 -13.24
C VAL A 21 -15.00 6.88 -13.07
N ALA A 22 -16.32 7.00 -13.24
CA ALA A 22 -17.22 5.85 -13.15
C ALA A 22 -16.97 4.81 -14.26
N PHE A 23 -16.59 5.25 -15.46
CA PHE A 23 -16.21 4.35 -16.54
C PHE A 23 -14.94 3.57 -16.19
N VAL A 24 -13.90 4.26 -15.71
CA VAL A 24 -12.63 3.61 -15.35
C VAL A 24 -12.80 2.66 -14.17
N ASP A 25 -13.52 3.05 -13.12
CA ASP A 25 -13.82 2.15 -11.99
C ASP A 25 -14.52 0.88 -12.47
N LYS A 26 -15.57 1.01 -13.31
CA LYS A 26 -16.27 -0.15 -13.88
C LYS A 26 -15.38 -1.00 -14.75
N LEU A 27 -14.52 -0.39 -15.57
CA LEU A 27 -13.59 -1.12 -16.44
C LEU A 27 -12.59 -1.92 -15.62
N ILE A 28 -12.13 -1.35 -14.49
CA ILE A 28 -11.21 -2.00 -13.58
C ILE A 28 -11.89 -3.18 -12.88
N ASP A 29 -13.11 -2.99 -12.38
CA ASP A 29 -13.86 -3.99 -11.63
C ASP A 29 -14.47 -5.10 -12.47
N SER A 30 -14.79 -4.85 -13.74
CA SER A 30 -15.55 -5.79 -14.58
C SER A 30 -14.77 -7.07 -14.88
N GLY A 31 -13.44 -7.05 -14.74
CA GLY A 31 -12.58 -8.15 -15.14
C GLY A 31 -12.48 -8.37 -16.65
N GLU A 32 -13.27 -7.64 -17.46
CA GLU A 32 -13.36 -7.79 -18.93
C GLU A 32 -12.04 -7.47 -19.65
N CYS A 33 -11.18 -6.72 -18.98
CA CYS A 33 -9.88 -6.31 -19.46
C CYS A 33 -8.72 -6.96 -18.66
N GLY A 34 -9.04 -8.02 -17.91
CA GLY A 34 -8.16 -8.66 -16.94
C GLY A 34 -8.48 -8.24 -15.51
N ALA A 35 -7.85 -8.83 -14.49
CA ALA A 35 -7.95 -8.27 -13.14
C ALA A 35 -6.97 -7.09 -13.01
N HIS A 36 -7.50 -5.86 -12.91
CA HIS A 36 -6.70 -4.63 -12.96
C HIS A 36 -6.19 -4.17 -11.60
N ASP A 37 -6.79 -4.68 -10.52
CA ASP A 37 -6.30 -4.61 -9.14
C ASP A 37 -4.88 -5.16 -8.97
N VAL A 38 -4.42 -5.90 -9.98
CA VAL A 38 -3.15 -6.58 -10.00
C VAL A 38 -2.07 -5.67 -10.60
N GLY A 39 -1.76 -4.64 -9.83
CA GLY A 39 -0.37 -4.24 -9.58
C GLY A 39 0.11 -4.67 -8.19
N LEU A 40 -0.80 -5.14 -7.31
CA LEU A 40 -0.58 -5.19 -5.87
C LEU A 40 -0.64 -6.60 -5.26
N GLU A 41 -0.98 -7.61 -6.06
CA GLU A 41 -0.85 -9.02 -5.70
C GLU A 41 0.12 -9.67 -6.69
N ILE A 42 1.35 -9.94 -6.22
CA ILE A 42 2.03 -11.13 -6.71
C ILE A 42 1.12 -12.25 -6.22
N LEU A 43 0.50 -13.01 -7.13
CA LEU A 43 -0.22 -14.25 -6.78
C LEU A 43 0.78 -15.26 -6.20
N THR A 44 1.22 -15.02 -4.97
CA THR A 44 2.11 -15.90 -4.22
C THR A 44 1.44 -17.22 -3.90
N GLU A 45 0.11 -17.26 -3.88
CA GLU A 45 -0.65 -18.50 -3.64
C GLU A 45 -0.65 -19.46 -4.85
N ARG A 46 -0.30 -18.99 -6.05
CA ARG A 46 -0.10 -19.85 -7.24
C ARG A 46 1.36 -20.04 -7.64
N LEU A 47 2.30 -19.43 -6.91
CA LEU A 47 3.74 -19.57 -7.15
C LEU A 47 4.34 -20.85 -6.56
N SER A 48 3.55 -21.69 -5.89
CA SER A 48 3.93 -23.06 -5.61
C SER A 48 3.94 -23.87 -6.92
N GLU A 49 5.15 -24.05 -7.44
CA GLU A 49 5.60 -25.09 -8.39
C GLU A 49 5.71 -24.72 -9.88
N ARG A 50 5.00 -23.72 -10.41
CA ARG A 50 5.28 -23.14 -11.75
C ARG A 50 4.93 -21.64 -11.80
N PRO A 51 5.71 -20.78 -12.50
CA PRO A 51 5.27 -19.42 -12.77
C PRO A 51 3.98 -19.49 -13.60
N ASP A 52 2.85 -19.10 -13.01
CA ASP A 52 1.58 -18.99 -13.70
C ASP A 52 1.60 -17.72 -14.57
N ILE A 53 2.20 -17.85 -15.76
CA ILE A 53 2.31 -16.79 -16.76
C ILE A 53 0.92 -16.30 -17.19
N SER A 54 -0.12 -17.14 -17.08
CA SER A 54 -1.49 -16.76 -17.48
C SER A 54 -2.07 -15.68 -16.58
N ALA A 55 -1.89 -15.79 -15.26
CA ALA A 55 -2.23 -14.72 -14.33
C ALA A 55 -1.42 -13.45 -14.63
N ALA A 56 -0.09 -13.56 -14.84
CA ALA A 56 0.69 -12.38 -15.18
C ALA A 56 0.16 -11.68 -16.45
N LEU A 57 -0.12 -12.43 -17.52
CA LEU A 57 -0.65 -11.96 -18.82
C LEU A 57 -2.03 -11.28 -18.77
N GLU A 58 -2.82 -11.55 -17.73
CA GLU A 58 -4.16 -11.00 -17.51
C GLU A 58 -4.14 -9.73 -16.64
N HIS A 59 -2.97 -9.23 -16.23
CA HIS A 59 -2.87 -8.28 -15.13
C HIS A 59 -1.95 -7.08 -15.43
N GLY A 60 -2.31 -5.89 -14.94
CA GLY A 60 -1.42 -4.73 -14.84
C GLY A 60 -1.69 -3.55 -15.80
N ALA A 61 -0.87 -2.51 -15.68
CA ALA A 61 -1.03 -1.22 -16.37
C ALA A 61 -1.13 -1.35 -17.90
N ARG A 62 -0.37 -2.27 -18.51
CA ARG A 62 -0.41 -2.51 -19.96
C ARG A 62 -1.79 -2.93 -20.45
N ARG A 63 -2.43 -3.90 -19.78
CA ARG A 63 -3.75 -4.40 -20.19
C ARG A 63 -4.83 -3.34 -20.06
N LEU A 64 -4.79 -2.56 -18.97
CA LEU A 64 -5.68 -1.42 -18.80
C LEU A 64 -5.56 -0.43 -19.96
N LEU A 65 -4.33 -0.03 -20.31
CA LEU A 65 -4.08 0.92 -21.39
C LEU A 65 -4.45 0.35 -22.77
N GLU A 66 -4.19 -0.94 -23.02
CA GLU A 66 -4.65 -1.63 -24.23
C GLU A 66 -6.18 -1.62 -24.34
N CYS A 67 -6.89 -1.81 -23.24
CA CYS A 67 -8.34 -1.78 -23.22
C CYS A 67 -8.92 -0.38 -23.41
N LEU A 68 -8.39 0.62 -22.71
CA LEU A 68 -8.73 2.01 -22.96
C LEU A 68 -8.54 2.37 -24.44
N ARG A 69 -7.44 1.90 -25.06
CA ARG A 69 -7.19 2.10 -26.49
C ARG A 69 -8.24 1.42 -27.36
N ARG A 70 -8.56 0.14 -27.11
CA ARG A 70 -9.57 -0.62 -27.87
C ARG A 70 -10.97 0.00 -27.79
N LEU A 71 -11.29 0.59 -26.64
CA LEU A 71 -12.58 1.24 -26.40
C LEU A 71 -12.62 2.69 -26.91
N GLY A 72 -11.55 3.20 -27.50
CA GLY A 72 -11.47 4.59 -27.99
C GLY A 72 -11.42 5.63 -26.86
N ARG A 73 -10.94 5.24 -25.68
CA ARG A 73 -10.92 6.02 -24.43
C ARG A 73 -9.50 6.20 -23.87
N LEU A 74 -8.46 6.09 -24.71
CA LEU A 74 -7.08 6.37 -24.29
C LEU A 74 -6.77 7.87 -24.44
N ASP A 75 -7.40 8.69 -23.60
CA ASP A 75 -7.15 10.13 -23.51
C ASP A 75 -6.63 10.51 -22.12
N GLU A 76 -6.23 11.78 -21.96
CA GLU A 76 -5.64 12.29 -20.72
C GLU A 76 -6.58 12.13 -19.51
N ALA A 77 -7.88 12.36 -19.67
CA ALA A 77 -8.82 12.28 -18.56
C ALA A 77 -8.96 10.84 -18.06
N HIS A 78 -9.03 9.86 -18.97
CA HIS A 78 -9.10 8.44 -18.60
C HIS A 78 -7.79 7.94 -17.98
N LEU A 79 -6.64 8.41 -18.46
CA LEU A 79 -5.33 8.08 -17.87
C LEU A 79 -5.18 8.66 -16.46
N GLN A 80 -5.63 9.91 -16.26
CA GLN A 80 -5.67 10.51 -14.92
C GLN A 80 -6.66 9.77 -14.00
N ALA A 81 -7.83 9.37 -14.48
CA ALA A 81 -8.78 8.57 -13.69
C ALA A 81 -8.20 7.19 -13.31
N ALA A 82 -7.52 6.52 -14.23
CA ALA A 82 -6.82 5.27 -13.95
C ALA A 82 -5.70 5.46 -12.91
N ALA A 83 -4.89 6.50 -13.05
CA ALA A 83 -3.84 6.83 -12.09
C ALA A 83 -4.42 7.15 -10.70
N LEU A 84 -5.52 7.89 -10.65
CA LEU A 84 -6.22 8.19 -9.40
C LEU A 84 -6.70 6.89 -8.74
N HIS A 85 -7.37 6.01 -9.49
CA HIS A 85 -7.82 4.72 -8.98
C HIS A 85 -6.67 3.94 -8.35
N PHE A 86 -5.57 3.73 -9.08
CA PHE A 86 -4.38 3.02 -8.56
C PHE A 86 -3.79 3.69 -7.31
N LEU A 87 -3.85 5.02 -7.22
CA LEU A 87 -3.31 5.77 -6.09
C LEU A 87 -4.17 5.58 -4.84
N LEU A 88 -5.50 5.64 -4.99
CA LEU A 88 -6.44 5.42 -3.89
C LEU A 88 -6.40 3.96 -3.41
N ASP A 89 -6.31 3.01 -4.33
CA ASP A 89 -6.18 1.58 -4.02
C ASP A 89 -4.88 1.25 -3.33
N SER A 90 -3.77 1.79 -3.81
CA SER A 90 -2.49 1.63 -3.15
C SER A 90 -2.49 2.24 -1.76
N ALA A 91 -3.05 3.43 -1.57
CA ALA A 91 -3.21 4.04 -0.25
C ALA A 91 -4.01 3.14 0.70
N ASP A 92 -5.15 2.65 0.26
CA ASP A 92 -6.03 1.77 1.02
C ASP A 92 -5.34 0.46 1.43
N ARG A 93 -4.61 -0.20 0.52
CA ARG A 93 -3.83 -1.41 0.82
C ARG A 93 -2.61 -1.11 1.70
N ARG A 94 -1.93 0.01 1.51
CA ARG A 94 -0.81 0.42 2.37
C ARG A 94 -1.30 0.67 3.81
N MET A 95 -2.51 1.21 3.99
CA MET A 95 -3.12 1.36 5.32
C MET A 95 -3.41 0.03 6.01
N GLU A 96 -3.59 -1.09 5.31
CA GLU A 96 -3.68 -2.42 5.97
C GLU A 96 -2.36 -2.82 6.62
N SER A 97 -1.25 -2.53 5.94
CA SER A 97 0.09 -2.88 6.41
C SER A 97 0.60 -1.88 7.44
N LEU A 98 0.37 -0.58 7.22
CA LEU A 98 0.93 0.52 8.00
C LEU A 98 -0.05 1.04 9.07
N GLY A 99 -1.35 0.84 8.92
CA GLY A 99 -2.37 1.55 9.69
C GLY A 99 -2.64 2.95 9.12
N SER A 100 -3.74 3.57 9.57
CA SER A 100 -4.15 4.91 9.11
C SER A 100 -3.22 6.03 9.59
N TRP A 101 -2.48 5.81 10.69
CA TRP A 101 -1.68 6.85 11.33
C TRP A 101 -0.63 7.47 10.41
N ALA A 102 0.00 6.67 9.53
CA ALA A 102 1.00 7.16 8.60
C ALA A 102 0.40 8.17 7.60
N ALA A 103 -0.82 7.91 7.12
CA ALA A 103 -1.54 8.83 6.22
C ALA A 103 -2.05 10.08 6.96
N GLU A 104 -2.43 9.95 8.24
CA GLU A 104 -2.88 11.06 9.08
C GLU A 104 -1.73 11.99 9.49
N ALA A 105 -0.51 11.45 9.66
CA ALA A 105 0.67 12.21 10.09
C ALA A 105 1.35 12.97 8.94
N ASP A 106 1.47 12.34 7.77
CA ASP A 106 2.10 12.92 6.58
C ASP A 106 1.43 12.37 5.31
N ALA A 107 0.31 12.99 4.93
CA ALA A 107 -0.47 12.58 3.77
C ALA A 107 0.34 12.60 2.46
N GLU A 108 1.16 13.64 2.27
CA GLU A 108 1.94 13.79 1.04
C GLU A 108 3.06 12.75 0.97
N GLY A 109 3.83 12.57 2.05
CA GLY A 109 4.86 11.53 2.14
C GLY A 109 4.28 10.12 1.99
N PHE A 110 3.10 9.87 2.58
CA PHE A 110 2.40 8.60 2.44
C PHE A 110 1.99 8.33 0.98
N LEU A 111 1.45 9.33 0.27
CA LEU A 111 1.10 9.19 -1.15
C LEU A 111 2.34 8.98 -2.03
N ARG A 112 3.45 9.69 -1.79
CA ARG A 112 4.73 9.45 -2.49
C ARG A 112 5.17 7.99 -2.32
N GLU A 113 5.10 7.48 -1.10
CA GLU A 113 5.44 6.09 -0.82
C GLU A 113 4.49 5.10 -1.51
N CYS A 114 3.20 5.41 -1.62
CA CYS A 114 2.25 4.61 -2.37
C CYS A 114 2.60 4.56 -3.86
N ILE A 115 2.99 5.70 -4.45
CA ILE A 115 3.43 5.79 -5.84
C ILE A 115 4.69 4.95 -6.07
N ASP A 116 5.71 5.11 -5.22
CA ASP A 116 6.95 4.35 -5.33
C ASP A 116 6.71 2.83 -5.19
N TRP A 117 5.79 2.45 -4.30
CA TRP A 117 5.40 1.06 -4.12
C TRP A 117 4.65 0.49 -5.33
N VAL A 118 3.78 1.28 -5.98
CA VAL A 118 3.13 0.89 -7.25
C VAL A 118 4.16 0.77 -8.38
N GLU A 119 5.06 1.74 -8.52
CA GLU A 119 6.11 1.75 -9.55
C GLU A 119 7.00 0.51 -9.43
N ASP A 120 7.50 0.21 -8.24
CA ASP A 120 8.37 -0.94 -8.01
C ASP A 120 7.66 -2.27 -8.28
N ARG A 121 6.36 -2.37 -7.98
CA ARG A 121 5.58 -3.57 -8.28
C ARG A 121 5.31 -3.75 -9.76
N LEU A 122 4.87 -2.70 -10.46
CA LEU A 122 4.67 -2.75 -11.91
C LEU A 122 5.98 -3.06 -12.64
N ARG A 123 7.09 -2.48 -12.19
CA ARG A 123 8.43 -2.77 -12.73
C ARG A 123 8.83 -4.21 -12.50
N ARG A 124 8.66 -4.75 -11.28
CA ARG A 124 8.96 -6.15 -10.98
C ARG A 124 8.12 -7.10 -11.82
N GLN A 125 6.83 -6.81 -11.99
CA GLN A 125 5.96 -7.61 -12.84
C GLN A 125 6.44 -7.61 -14.30
N ALA A 126 6.72 -6.44 -14.86
CA ALA A 126 7.23 -6.30 -16.23
C ALA A 126 8.54 -7.06 -16.46
N LEU A 127 9.49 -6.96 -15.53
CA LEU A 127 10.78 -7.63 -15.67
C LEU A 127 10.71 -9.15 -15.44
N SER A 128 9.91 -9.60 -14.46
CA SER A 128 9.86 -11.01 -14.08
C SER A 128 8.99 -11.86 -15.00
N TYR A 129 7.93 -11.29 -15.58
CA TYR A 129 6.94 -12.07 -16.35
C TYR A 129 6.85 -11.67 -17.83
N PHE A 130 7.29 -10.46 -18.17
CA PHE A 130 7.10 -9.88 -19.50
C PHE A 130 8.39 -9.45 -20.17
N PHE A 131 9.55 -9.83 -19.61
CA PHE A 131 10.87 -9.51 -20.18
C PHE A 131 11.07 -8.01 -20.48
N GLY A 132 10.43 -7.15 -19.70
CA GLY A 132 10.47 -5.69 -19.86
C GLY A 132 9.36 -5.09 -20.72
N GLU A 133 8.51 -5.89 -21.37
CA GLU A 133 7.31 -5.36 -22.01
C GLU A 133 6.33 -4.80 -20.96
N GLY A 134 5.65 -3.69 -21.27
CA GLY A 134 4.75 -3.00 -20.34
C GLY A 134 5.41 -1.95 -19.45
N LEU A 135 6.75 -1.78 -19.50
CA LEU A 135 7.45 -0.74 -18.75
C LEU A 135 7.03 0.68 -19.16
N GLY A 136 6.73 0.89 -20.45
CA GLY A 136 6.24 2.18 -20.95
C GLY A 136 4.89 2.54 -20.35
N GLU A 137 3.95 1.61 -20.37
CA GLU A 137 2.61 1.77 -19.80
C GLU A 137 2.64 1.95 -18.28
N ALA A 138 3.50 1.20 -17.59
CA ALA A 138 3.75 1.40 -16.17
C ALA A 138 4.28 2.81 -15.88
N HIS A 139 5.27 3.27 -16.65
CA HIS A 139 5.82 4.62 -16.54
C HIS A 139 4.76 5.70 -16.81
N THR A 140 3.91 5.52 -17.82
CA THR A 140 2.80 6.43 -18.11
C THR A 140 1.86 6.54 -16.92
N LEU A 141 1.39 5.42 -16.37
CA LEU A 141 0.47 5.41 -15.24
C LEU A 141 1.09 6.09 -14.01
N VAL A 142 2.31 5.72 -13.63
CA VAL A 142 3.05 6.31 -12.51
C VAL A 142 3.29 7.81 -12.71
N SER A 143 3.57 8.24 -13.94
CA SER A 143 3.76 9.66 -14.25
C SER A 143 2.48 10.47 -14.02
N TYR A 144 1.32 9.92 -14.39
CA TYR A 144 0.03 10.54 -14.06
C TYR A 144 -0.25 10.55 -12.55
N MET A 145 0.15 9.52 -11.80
CA MET A 145 0.02 9.54 -10.33
C MET A 145 0.88 10.66 -9.70
N ARG A 146 2.11 10.82 -10.17
CA ARG A 146 3.01 11.91 -9.75
C ARG A 146 2.43 13.28 -10.10
N LEU A 147 1.89 13.42 -11.31
CA LEU A 147 1.23 14.64 -11.77
C LEU A 147 0.00 15.00 -10.92
N LEU A 148 -0.83 14.01 -10.60
CA LEU A 148 -1.98 14.18 -9.71
C LEU A 148 -1.52 14.67 -8.33
N LEU A 149 -0.49 14.04 -7.76
CA LEU A 149 0.05 14.44 -6.46
C LEU A 149 0.58 15.88 -6.47
N GLU A 150 1.34 16.25 -7.50
CA GLU A 150 1.90 17.58 -7.65
C GLU A 150 0.81 18.65 -7.78
N LYS A 151 -0.17 18.43 -8.65
CA LYS A 151 -1.22 19.42 -8.95
C LYS A 151 -2.32 19.48 -7.89
N HIS A 152 -2.60 18.37 -7.21
CA HIS A 152 -3.80 18.20 -6.38
C HIS A 152 -3.49 17.75 -4.95
N LYS A 153 -2.29 18.04 -4.41
CA LYS A 153 -1.88 17.62 -3.06
C LYS A 153 -2.93 17.79 -1.96
N ALA A 154 -3.60 18.95 -1.91
CA ALA A 154 -4.60 19.25 -0.89
C ALA A 154 -5.89 18.43 -1.07
N ALA A 155 -6.32 18.23 -2.32
CA ALA A 155 -7.47 17.39 -2.66
C ALA A 155 -7.18 15.91 -2.36
N LEU A 156 -5.97 15.43 -2.65
CA LEU A 156 -5.57 14.06 -2.36
C LEU A 156 -5.39 13.81 -0.86
N ALA A 157 -4.98 14.81 -0.08
CA ALA A 157 -4.99 14.71 1.38
C ALA A 157 -6.42 14.53 1.91
N GLN A 158 -7.40 15.29 1.40
CA GLN A 158 -8.82 15.10 1.74
C GLN A 158 -9.32 13.70 1.31
N CYS A 159 -8.89 13.20 0.16
CA CYS A 159 -9.16 11.82 -0.25
C CYS A 159 -8.67 10.79 0.77
N LEU A 160 -7.45 10.95 1.28
CA LEU A 160 -6.93 10.06 2.33
C LEU A 160 -7.80 10.12 3.58
N GLU A 161 -8.27 11.30 4.01
CA GLU A 161 -9.17 11.41 5.17
C GLU A 161 -10.44 10.56 4.97
N HIS A 162 -11.01 10.58 3.76
CA HIS A 162 -12.17 9.74 3.42
C HIS A 162 -11.86 8.24 3.45
N ILE A 163 -10.70 7.82 2.92
CA ILE A 163 -10.24 6.43 3.00
C ILE A 163 -10.04 6.02 4.47
N VAL A 164 -9.39 6.86 5.28
CA VAL A 164 -9.16 6.64 6.71
C VAL A 164 -10.48 6.47 7.45
N LEU A 165 -11.47 7.33 7.18
CA LEU A 165 -12.80 7.24 7.79
C LEU A 165 -13.51 5.93 7.41
N GLU A 166 -13.45 5.53 6.13
CA GLU A 166 -14.03 4.27 5.68
C GLU A 166 -13.34 3.07 6.35
N ARG A 167 -12.01 3.10 6.45
CA ARG A 167 -11.20 2.07 7.11
C ARG A 167 -11.47 1.96 8.61
N LYS A 168 -11.63 3.09 9.31
CA LYS A 168 -12.03 3.12 10.73
C LYS A 168 -13.40 2.49 10.94
N ARG A 169 -14.38 2.77 10.06
CA ARG A 169 -15.70 2.12 10.09
C ARG A 169 -15.62 0.61 9.84
N LYS A 170 -14.69 0.16 9.00
CA LYS A 170 -14.39 -1.26 8.77
C LYS A 170 -13.55 -1.91 9.89
N GLY A 171 -13.23 -1.19 10.97
CA GLY A 171 -12.46 -1.72 12.10
C GLY A 171 -10.96 -1.87 11.83
N THR A 172 -10.43 -1.17 10.82
CA THR A 172 -8.98 -1.16 10.57
C THR A 172 -8.29 -0.43 11.71
N PRO A 173 -7.31 -1.06 12.39
CA PRO A 173 -6.62 -0.41 13.49
C PRO A 173 -5.72 0.71 12.99
N PRO A 174 -5.52 1.76 13.81
CA PRO A 174 -4.74 2.93 13.42
C PRO A 174 -3.27 2.64 13.13
N LEU A 175 -2.76 1.49 13.60
CA LEU A 175 -1.39 1.05 13.45
C LEU A 175 -1.37 -0.38 12.91
N GLY A 176 -0.56 -0.63 11.89
CA GLY A 176 -0.34 -1.96 11.32
C GLY A 176 1.05 -2.53 11.61
N PRO A 177 1.27 -3.83 11.36
CA PRO A 177 2.54 -4.51 11.61
C PRO A 177 3.72 -3.93 10.81
N GLY A 178 3.47 -3.36 9.62
CA GLY A 178 4.48 -2.70 8.81
C GLY A 178 5.00 -1.40 9.43
N THR A 179 4.13 -0.60 10.05
CA THR A 179 4.55 0.60 10.79
C THR A 179 5.36 0.22 12.02
N LEU A 180 4.96 -0.81 12.74
CA LEU A 180 5.77 -1.34 13.84
C LEU A 180 7.15 -1.82 13.36
N ALA A 181 7.24 -2.50 12.21
CA ALA A 181 8.52 -2.93 11.65
C ALA A 181 9.44 -1.75 11.29
N ARG A 182 8.87 -0.66 10.79
CA ARG A 182 9.60 0.57 10.49
C ARG A 182 10.09 1.26 11.75
N LEU A 183 9.21 1.41 12.75
CA LEU A 183 9.57 1.99 14.04
C LEU A 183 10.69 1.18 14.72
N LEU A 184 10.61 -0.14 14.68
CA LEU A 184 11.68 -1.01 15.19
C LEU A 184 13.00 -0.82 14.42
N SER A 185 12.94 -0.76 13.08
CA SER A 185 14.13 -0.55 12.24
C SER A 185 14.76 0.83 12.48
N GLU A 186 13.95 1.87 12.63
CA GLU A 186 14.37 3.24 12.96
C GLU A 186 15.04 3.27 14.34
N LEU A 187 14.41 2.64 15.34
CA LEU A 187 14.95 2.54 16.69
C LEU A 187 16.30 1.82 16.71
N CYS A 188 16.47 0.75 15.94
CA CYS A 188 17.79 0.11 15.79
C CYS A 188 18.84 1.11 15.30
N ARG A 189 18.51 1.90 14.28
CA ARG A 189 19.44 2.85 13.65
C ARG A 189 19.86 3.91 14.66
N ARG A 190 18.90 4.50 15.37
CA ARG A 190 19.15 5.52 16.40
C ARG A 190 20.00 5.00 17.57
N ARG A 191 19.78 3.75 17.97
CA ARG A 191 20.47 3.10 19.10
C ARG A 191 21.74 2.34 18.69
N GLY A 192 22.08 2.30 17.40
CA GLY A 192 23.17 1.46 16.88
C GLY A 192 23.02 -0.02 17.27
N ALA A 193 21.79 -0.54 17.25
CA ALA A 193 21.45 -1.89 17.66
C ALA A 193 21.29 -2.85 16.47
N LYS A 194 21.52 -4.14 16.70
CA LYS A 194 21.20 -5.18 15.73
C LYS A 194 19.68 -5.28 15.57
N CYS A 195 19.16 -5.17 14.34
CA CYS A 195 17.74 -5.38 14.02
C CYS A 195 17.33 -6.86 14.00
N LEU A 196 17.64 -7.56 15.09
CA LEU A 196 17.15 -8.90 15.39
C LEU A 196 16.55 -8.85 16.79
N PHE A 197 15.31 -9.29 16.91
CA PHE A 197 14.51 -9.13 18.12
C PHE A 197 14.03 -10.49 18.64
N ARG A 198 14.01 -10.64 19.97
CA ARG A 198 13.27 -11.70 20.66
C ARG A 198 11.93 -11.12 21.11
N VAL A 199 10.85 -11.83 20.77
CA VAL A 199 9.48 -11.45 21.17
C VAL A 199 8.94 -12.51 22.13
N GLY A 200 8.75 -12.10 23.39
CA GLY A 200 8.43 -12.97 24.52
C GLY A 200 9.65 -13.70 25.11
N ARG A 201 9.49 -14.32 26.29
CA ARG A 201 10.59 -14.92 27.09
C ARG A 201 11.38 -16.03 26.37
N LEU A 202 10.75 -16.80 25.48
CA LEU A 202 11.36 -17.95 24.79
C LEU A 202 11.43 -17.75 23.26
N GLY A 203 11.39 -16.50 22.79
CA GLY A 203 11.39 -16.20 21.37
C GLY A 203 12.75 -16.46 20.71
N LYS A 204 12.74 -17.16 19.57
CA LYS A 204 13.88 -17.16 18.64
C LYS A 204 14.11 -15.74 18.11
N PRO A 205 15.35 -15.34 17.79
CA PRO A 205 15.63 -14.09 17.12
C PRO A 205 14.90 -13.98 15.78
N LEU A 206 14.22 -12.87 15.57
CA LEU A 206 13.47 -12.54 14.35
C LEU A 206 13.94 -11.20 13.79
N PRO A 207 14.02 -11.03 12.45
CA PRO A 207 14.15 -9.71 11.85
C PRO A 207 12.99 -8.79 12.22
N ALA A 208 13.14 -7.48 12.00
CA ALA A 208 12.17 -6.45 12.42
C ALA A 208 10.74 -6.73 11.92
N ALA A 209 10.54 -7.13 10.66
CA ALA A 209 9.21 -7.34 10.11
C ALA A 209 8.48 -8.57 10.71
N PRO A 210 9.07 -9.78 10.77
CA PRO A 210 8.45 -10.90 11.48
C PRO A 210 8.25 -10.65 12.97
N ALA A 211 9.17 -9.94 13.63
CA ALA A 211 9.01 -9.54 15.02
C ALA A 211 7.78 -8.63 15.21
N ALA A 212 7.65 -7.61 14.36
CA ALA A 212 6.51 -6.68 14.39
C ALA A 212 5.17 -7.39 14.14
N ALA A 213 5.12 -8.33 13.19
CA ALA A 213 3.93 -9.12 12.92
C ALA A 213 3.51 -9.97 14.15
N LYS A 214 4.47 -10.62 14.80
CA LYS A 214 4.22 -11.41 16.02
C LYS A 214 3.73 -10.53 17.17
N VAL A 215 4.41 -9.41 17.42
CA VAL A 215 4.04 -8.40 18.43
C VAL A 215 2.62 -7.90 18.21
N TYR A 216 2.31 -7.52 16.98
CA TYR A 216 1.01 -7.01 16.59
C TYR A 216 -0.10 -8.07 16.84
N SER A 217 0.14 -9.32 16.46
CA SER A 217 -0.78 -10.43 16.68
C SER A 217 -1.06 -10.67 18.17
N MET A 218 -0.01 -10.69 19.01
CA MET A 218 -0.14 -10.86 20.46
C MET A 218 -0.96 -9.73 21.09
N LEU A 219 -0.62 -8.47 20.77
CA LEU A 219 -1.35 -7.31 21.28
C LEU A 219 -2.83 -7.29 20.83
N LYS A 220 -3.12 -7.75 19.60
CA LYS A 220 -4.50 -7.88 19.12
C LYS A 220 -5.30 -8.93 19.92
N ARG A 221 -4.64 -9.94 20.49
CA ARG A 221 -5.25 -10.92 21.40
C ARG A 221 -5.32 -10.47 22.86
N GLY A 222 -4.86 -9.25 23.17
CA GLY A 222 -4.80 -8.74 24.55
C GLY A 222 -3.63 -9.29 25.37
N GLU A 223 -2.65 -9.94 24.74
CA GLU A 223 -1.45 -10.44 25.41
C GLU A 223 -0.40 -9.34 25.55
N ALA A 224 0.17 -9.17 26.74
CA ALA A 224 1.32 -8.30 26.93
C ALA A 224 2.55 -8.83 26.19
N VAL A 225 3.33 -7.94 25.58
CA VAL A 225 4.52 -8.27 24.80
C VAL A 225 5.76 -7.72 25.46
N ALA A 226 6.85 -8.46 25.33
CA ALA A 226 8.21 -8.00 25.60
C ALA A 226 9.03 -8.17 24.31
N ILE A 227 9.70 -7.10 23.90
CA ILE A 227 10.52 -7.03 22.69
C ILE A 227 11.92 -6.63 23.13
N GLU A 228 12.90 -7.45 22.78
CA GLU A 228 14.30 -7.20 23.13
C GLU A 228 15.19 -7.39 21.90
N SER A 229 16.11 -6.47 21.63
CA SER A 229 17.13 -6.71 20.61
C SER A 229 18.13 -7.77 21.09
N VAL A 230 18.68 -8.57 20.19
CA VAL A 230 19.62 -9.66 20.56
C VAL A 230 20.88 -9.18 21.28
N ASP A 231 21.25 -7.92 21.10
CA ASP A 231 22.38 -7.24 21.74
C ASP A 231 21.97 -6.44 23.01
N GLY A 232 20.71 -6.56 23.46
CA GLY A 232 20.19 -5.96 24.69
C GLY A 232 20.02 -4.44 24.67
N LYS A 233 20.37 -3.77 23.56
CA LYS A 233 20.31 -2.30 23.45
C LYS A 233 18.89 -1.73 23.39
N ILE A 234 17.92 -2.57 23.02
CA ILE A 234 16.50 -2.22 22.97
C ILE A 234 15.77 -3.23 23.83
N ALA A 235 14.99 -2.76 24.81
CA ALA A 235 14.08 -3.58 25.61
C ALA A 235 12.80 -2.80 25.86
N VAL A 236 11.67 -3.28 25.34
CA VAL A 236 10.38 -2.61 25.44
C VAL A 236 9.30 -3.63 25.81
N THR A 237 8.53 -3.32 26.85
CA THR A 237 7.32 -4.05 27.19
C THR A 237 6.09 -3.20 26.88
N ALA A 238 4.99 -3.82 26.46
CA ALA A 238 3.73 -3.13 26.23
C ALA A 238 2.53 -4.06 26.42
N SER A 239 1.42 -3.51 26.89
CA SER A 239 0.13 -4.19 27.05
C SER A 239 -0.88 -3.80 25.96
N SER A 240 -0.59 -2.74 25.20
CA SER A 240 -1.42 -2.29 24.08
C SER A 240 -0.57 -1.75 22.91
N LEU A 241 -1.16 -1.69 21.72
CA LEU A 241 -0.51 -1.10 20.53
C LEU A 241 -0.15 0.39 20.73
N LYS A 242 -1.03 1.13 21.40
CA LYS A 242 -0.82 2.56 21.68
C LYS A 242 0.41 2.75 22.59
N GLU A 243 0.45 2.01 23.70
CA GLU A 243 1.58 2.04 24.64
C GLU A 243 2.91 1.66 23.96
N LEU A 244 2.88 0.62 23.12
CA LEU A 244 4.06 0.20 22.37
C LEU A 244 4.60 1.32 21.49
N VAL A 245 3.74 1.96 20.70
CA VAL A 245 4.17 3.03 19.78
C VAL A 245 4.69 4.24 20.53
N GLU A 246 4.04 4.65 21.62
CA GLU A 246 4.54 5.74 22.46
C GLU A 246 5.96 5.46 23.00
N LYS A 247 6.23 4.22 23.42
CA LYS A 247 7.55 3.80 23.89
C LYS A 247 8.58 3.75 22.76
N LEU A 248 8.21 3.27 21.57
CA LEU A 248 9.10 3.23 20.41
C LEU A 248 9.45 4.63 19.87
N LEU A 249 8.54 5.60 19.98
CA LEU A 249 8.76 6.99 19.55
C LEU A 249 9.64 7.80 20.51
N ARG A 250 9.58 7.50 21.82
CA ARG A 250 10.45 8.13 22.85
C ARG A 250 11.86 7.52 22.90
N GLY A 251 12.03 6.36 22.29
CA GLY A 251 13.27 5.57 22.27
C GLY A 251 14.34 6.10 21.32
#